data_AF-A0A2M7JSS3-F1
#
_entry.id   AF-A0A2M7JSS3-F1
#
_cell.length_a   1.000
_cell.length_b   1.000
_cell.length_c   1.000
_cell.angle_alpha   90.00
_cell.angle_beta   90.00
_cell.angle_gamma   90.00
#
_symmetry.space_group_name_H-M   'P 1'
#
loop_
_entity.id
_entity.type
_entity.pdbx_description
1 polymer ?
#
loop_
_entity_poly.entity_id
_entity_poly.type
_entity_poly.pdbx_seq_one_letter_code
_entity_poly.pdbx_strand_id
1 'polypeptide(L)' 'QNAKRLGKKTPCVETGVCSDCSSPDRICNIYVSLAKKPVRTEVVVILIGENLGI' A
#
# COMPACT_ATOMS: atom_id res chain seq x y z
N GLN A 1 -3.32 -4.70 5.28
CA GLN A 1 -3.36 -3.47 6.13
C GLN A 1 -2.12 -3.37 7.02
N ASN A 2 -1.05 -2.74 6.51
CA ASN A 2 0.19 -2.56 7.28
C ASN A 2 0.00 -1.61 8.49
N ALA A 3 -0.87 -0.59 8.35
CA ALA A 3 -1.19 0.36 9.41
C ALA A 3 -1.82 -0.32 10.65
N LYS A 4 -2.66 -1.34 10.45
CA LYS A 4 -3.31 -2.11 11.53
C LYS A 4 -2.29 -2.92 12.32
N ARG A 5 -1.36 -3.60 11.61
CA ARG A 5 -0.23 -4.32 12.22
C ARG A 5 0.67 -3.41 13.05
N LEU A 6 0.81 -2.15 12.64
CA LEU A 6 1.66 -1.14 13.29
C LEU A 6 0.91 -0.26 14.31
N GLY A 7 -0.37 -0.56 14.61
CA GLY A 7 -1.16 0.17 15.60
C GLY A 7 -1.40 1.65 15.29
N LYS A 8 -1.45 2.03 14.01
CA LYS A 8 -1.63 3.42 13.57
C LYS A 8 -3.09 3.88 13.63
N LYS A 9 -3.31 5.16 13.94
CA LYS A 9 -4.65 5.77 13.94
C LYS A 9 -4.98 6.35 12.57
N THR A 10 -5.15 5.45 11.61
CA THR A 10 -5.51 5.81 10.23
C THR A 10 -6.88 5.24 9.87
N PRO A 11 -7.67 5.92 9.03
CA PRO A 11 -9.02 5.47 8.67
C PRO A 11 -9.07 4.01 8.19
N CYS A 12 -8.07 3.56 7.43
CA CYS A 12 -7.99 2.18 6.92
C CYS A 12 -7.83 1.09 8.00
N VAL A 13 -7.50 1.46 9.25
CA VAL A 13 -7.47 0.54 10.40
C VAL A 13 -8.86 0.33 10.99
N GLU A 14 -9.71 1.36 10.95
CA GLU A 14 -11.07 1.33 11.47
C GLU A 14 -12.06 0.78 10.43
N THR A 15 -12.02 1.32 9.20
CA THR A 15 -12.97 0.97 8.13
C THR A 15 -12.60 -0.35 7.44
N GLY A 16 -11.34 -0.76 7.56
CA GLY A 16 -10.77 -1.89 6.85
C GLY A 16 -10.56 -1.66 5.34
N VAL A 17 -10.87 -0.48 4.82
CA VAL A 17 -10.76 -0.12 3.40
C VAL A 17 -9.80 1.05 3.26
N CYS A 18 -8.90 0.98 2.27
CA CYS A 18 -8.01 2.10 1.96
C CYS A 18 -8.84 3.27 1.43
N SER A 19 -8.59 4.46 1.97
CA SER A 19 -9.17 5.72 1.52
C SER A 19 -8.05 6.74 1.34
N ASP A 20 -8.28 7.75 0.51
CA ASP A 20 -7.36 8.87 0.39
C ASP A 20 -7.40 9.71 1.69
N CYS A 21 -6.46 9.44 2.59
CA CYS A 21 -6.45 10.01 3.92
C CYS A 21 -5.23 10.92 4.15
N SER A 22 -5.44 11.96 4.95
CA SER A 22 -4.39 12.89 5.40
C SER A 22 -4.06 12.72 6.90
N SER A 23 -4.25 11.50 7.44
CA SER A 23 -3.96 11.24 8.85
C SER A 23 -2.49 11.55 9.19
N PRO A 24 -2.19 12.21 10.32
CA PRO A 24 -0.82 12.40 10.79
C PRO A 24 -0.05 11.08 10.98
N ASP A 25 -0.78 9.99 11.23
CA ASP A 25 -0.24 8.64 11.40
C ASP A 25 -0.13 7.86 10.09
N ARG A 26 -0.35 8.49 8.93
CA ARG A 26 -0.24 7.86 7.60
C ARG A 26 1.19 7.39 7.35
N ILE A 27 1.30 6.11 6.96
CA ILE A 27 2.57 5.47 6.61
C ILE A 27 2.72 5.22 5.11
N CYS A 28 1.62 5.17 4.36
CA CYS A 28 1.59 5.00 2.90
C CYS A 28 1.82 6.34 2.19
N ASN A 29 2.96 6.98 2.49
CA ASN A 29 3.33 8.32 1.98
C ASN A 29 4.04 8.27 0.62
N ILE A 30 4.23 7.07 0.06
CA ILE A 30 4.89 6.87 -1.22
C ILE A 30 4.05 5.96 -2.12
N TYR A 31 3.96 6.33 -3.39
CA TYR A 31 3.46 5.52 -4.48
C TYR A 31 4.59 5.38 -5.51
N VAL A 32 4.82 4.18 -6.02
CA VAL A 32 5.87 3.90 -7.01
C VAL A 32 5.24 3.53 -8.33
N SER A 33 5.47 4.33 -9.37
CA SER A 33 5.14 4.00 -10.76
C SER A 33 6.41 3.59 -11.51
N LEU A 34 6.41 2.37 -12.06
CA LEU A 34 7.51 1.86 -12.88
C LEU A 34 7.09 1.84 -14.34
N ALA A 35 7.59 2.78 -15.14
CA ALA A 35 7.35 2.79 -16.59
C ALA A 35 8.15 1.70 -17.34
N LYS A 36 9.27 1.24 -16.76
CA LYS A 36 10.13 0.20 -17.33
C LYS A 36 10.90 -0.55 -16.24
N LYS A 37 11.22 -1.84 -16.48
CA LYS A 37 12.07 -2.67 -15.60
C LYS A 37 13.48 -2.04 -15.47
N PRO A 38 13.99 -1.80 -14.25
CA PRO A 38 15.38 -1.41 -14.03
C PRO A 38 16.36 -2.49 -14.49
N VAL A 39 17.45 -2.08 -15.16
CA VAL A 39 18.37 -2.99 -15.87
C VAL A 39 19.02 -4.05 -14.97
N ARG A 40 19.32 -3.71 -13.72
CA ARG A 40 20.05 -4.58 -12.77
C ARG A 40 19.16 -5.23 -11.71
N THR A 41 17.84 -5.13 -11.83
CA THR A 41 16.91 -5.63 -10.83
C THR A 41 15.95 -6.61 -11.49
N GLU A 42 15.97 -7.87 -11.05
CA GLU A 42 14.93 -8.83 -11.39
C GLU A 42 13.61 -8.44 -10.70
N VAL A 43 12.52 -8.41 -11.47
CA VAL A 43 11.20 -8.02 -11.00
C VAL A 43 10.21 -9.09 -11.44
N VAL A 44 9.48 -9.66 -10.48
CA VAL A 44 8.39 -10.60 -10.73
C VAL A 44 7.08 -9.90 -10.39
N VAL A 45 6.15 -9.88 -11.35
CA VAL A 45 4.80 -9.35 -11.13
C VAL A 45 3.86 -10.53 -10.95
N ILE A 46 3.21 -10.59 -9.79
CA ILE A 46 2.20 -11.60 -9.47
C ILE A 46 0.85 -10.90 -9.51
N LEU A 47 0.03 -11.24 -10.51
CA LEU A 47 -1.36 -10.78 -10.58
C LEU A 47 -2.22 -11.72 -9.74
N ILE A 48 -2.85 -11.17 -8.72
CA ILE A 48 -3.75 -11.91 -7.84
C ILE A 48 -5.17 -11.50 -8.20
N GLY A 49 -6.02 -12.48 -8.55
CA GLY A 49 -7.43 -12.26 -8.91
C GLY A 49 -8.33 -11.98 -7.71
N GLU A 50 -7.74 -11.73 -6.55
CA GLU A 50 -8.43 -11.47 -5.29
C GLU A 50 -8.14 -10.04 -4.85
N ASN A 51 -9.14 -9.39 -4.24
CA ASN A 51 -8.96 -8.07 -3.68
C ASN A 51 -8.22 -8.16 -2.34
N LEU A 52 -6.89 -8.12 -2.38
CA LEU A 52 -6.03 -8.09 -1.19
C LEU A 52 -5.86 -6.68 -0.60
N GLY A 53 -6.56 -5.70 -1.15
CA GLY A 53 -6.47 -4.28 -0.78
C GLY A 53 -5.21 -3.59 -1.32
N ILE A 54 -5.06 -2.32 -0.93
CA ILE A 54 -3.83 -1.51 -1.01
C ILE A 54 -3.23 -1.40 0.40
#